data_AF-M7C9K2-F1
#
_entry.id   AF-M7C9K2-F1
#
_cell.length_a   1.000
_cell.length_b   1.000
_cell.length_c   1.000
_cell.angle_alpha   90.00
_cell.angle_beta   90.00
_cell.angle_gamma   90.00
#
_symmetry.space_group_name_H-M   'P 1'
#
loop_
_entity.id
_entity.type
_entity.pdbx_description
1 polymer ?
#
loop_
_entity_poly.entity_id
_entity_poly.type
_entity_poly.pdbx_seq_one_letter_code
_entity_poly.pdbx_strand_id
1 'polypeptide(L)'
;MLILSLQFSESICKSERAEMLASRGMVHLIPVKEDGLNPKSRKRIMPDPLTEPPAIDPIYEARVYCNVPSITESSMEGHAPHYFKLVSVHVLIRHGDRYPLYAIPKTKRPEIDCTLVSSRKPSHPRLEAFVRHMSQGSEAQMDGTLGSLPRYPSHSLCEMGELTQTAQGDPERADVKLWHLSVIKTHQLEDERDRQEKKLYFWYALLAVHPLLNQTVNRMQRIADGKKEELFVLYSAHDVTLSPVLSALGITEARFPRFAARLVFELWQDGKKPREHFIRVLYNGFDVTFQTSFCREHNMHSRKPMCPLEKFVHFVKRGMFSVFNSTNYYDACRRRPF
;
A
#
# COMPACT_ATOMS: atom_id res chain seq x y z
N MET A 1 -5.85 9.87 12.66
CA MET A 1 -4.74 10.05 11.69
C MET A 1 -4.79 9.08 10.50
N LEU A 2 -4.88 7.76 10.73
CA LEU A 2 -5.00 6.74 9.66
C LEU A 2 -6.16 6.98 8.67
N ILE A 3 -7.25 7.53 9.18
CA ILE A 3 -8.53 7.48 8.48
C ILE A 3 -8.89 8.81 7.79
N LEU A 4 -8.37 9.93 8.29
CA LEU A 4 -8.36 11.20 7.57
C LEU A 4 -7.60 11.06 6.24
N SER A 5 -6.50 10.32 6.24
CA SER A 5 -5.69 10.08 5.05
C SER A 5 -6.40 9.22 3.98
N LEU A 6 -7.29 8.29 4.39
CA LEU A 6 -8.12 7.51 3.46
C LEU A 6 -9.24 8.36 2.83
N GLN A 7 -9.86 9.26 3.60
CA GLN A 7 -10.92 10.15 3.11
C GLN A 7 -10.39 11.33 2.28
N PHE A 8 -9.20 11.85 2.61
CA PHE A 8 -8.54 12.88 1.82
C PHE A 8 -7.98 12.34 0.51
N SER A 9 -7.40 11.14 0.49
CA SER A 9 -7.03 10.45 -0.75
C SER A 9 -8.22 10.37 -1.71
N GLU A 10 -9.41 10.02 -1.20
CA GLU A 10 -10.65 10.03 -1.97
C GLU A 10 -11.10 11.42 -2.45
N SER A 11 -10.85 12.47 -1.66
CA SER A 11 -11.26 13.84 -1.99
C SER A 11 -10.36 14.46 -3.06
N ILE A 12 -9.05 14.20 -3.01
CA ILE A 12 -8.08 14.54 -4.06
C ILE A 12 -8.44 13.79 -5.35
N CYS A 13 -8.66 12.48 -5.28
CA CYS A 13 -9.01 11.67 -6.45
C CYS A 13 -10.41 11.99 -7.03
N LYS A 14 -11.33 12.56 -6.23
CA LYS A 14 -12.63 13.08 -6.70
C LYS A 14 -12.57 14.50 -7.26
N SER A 15 -11.68 15.34 -6.73
CA SER A 15 -11.41 16.68 -7.27
C SER A 15 -10.85 16.59 -8.69
N GLU A 16 -9.84 15.73 -8.90
CA GLU A 16 -9.25 15.44 -10.21
C GLU A 16 -10.29 14.88 -11.22
N ARG A 17 -11.28 14.10 -10.73
CA ARG A 17 -12.40 13.60 -11.54
C ARG A 17 -13.31 14.72 -12.04
N ALA A 18 -13.56 15.76 -11.25
CA ALA A 18 -14.43 16.88 -11.62
C ALA A 18 -13.74 17.79 -12.65
N GLU A 19 -12.44 18.04 -12.49
CA GLU A 19 -11.64 18.86 -13.41
C GLU A 19 -11.40 18.16 -14.76
N MET A 20 -11.14 16.84 -14.79
CA MET A 20 -10.93 16.11 -16.05
C MET A 20 -12.22 15.90 -16.88
N LEU A 21 -13.39 15.78 -16.22
CA LEU A 21 -14.67 15.72 -16.93
C LEU A 21 -15.04 17.08 -17.54
N ALA A 22 -14.64 18.19 -16.91
CA ALA A 22 -14.83 19.53 -17.47
C ALA A 22 -13.96 19.79 -18.71
N SER A 23 -12.77 19.19 -18.80
CA SER A 23 -11.87 19.28 -19.96
C SER A 23 -12.32 18.48 -21.20
N ARG A 24 -13.38 17.68 -21.11
CA ARG A 24 -13.95 16.91 -22.24
C ARG A 24 -14.97 17.68 -23.09
N GLY A 25 -15.17 18.97 -22.84
CA GLY A 25 -16.01 19.83 -23.67
C GLY A 25 -15.34 20.13 -25.02
N MET A 26 -16.05 19.81 -26.11
CA MET A 26 -15.74 20.03 -27.54
C MET A 26 -14.85 19.00 -28.24
N VAL A 27 -15.47 17.91 -28.72
CA VAL A 27 -15.11 17.34 -30.04
C VAL A 27 -16.40 16.94 -30.76
N HIS A 28 -16.66 17.56 -31.91
CA HIS A 28 -17.75 17.23 -32.81
C HIS A 28 -17.67 15.77 -33.28
N LEU A 29 -18.75 15.00 -33.12
CA LEU A 29 -18.91 13.69 -33.73
C LEU A 29 -19.34 13.85 -35.20
N ILE A 30 -18.50 13.41 -36.13
CA ILE A 30 -18.87 13.17 -37.53
C ILE A 30 -19.24 11.68 -37.65
N PRO A 31 -20.43 11.30 -38.16
CA PRO A 31 -20.79 9.90 -38.34
C PRO A 31 -20.18 9.36 -39.64
N VAL A 32 -19.49 8.23 -39.56
CA VAL A 32 -18.98 7.49 -40.73
C VAL A 32 -19.98 6.38 -41.09
N LYS A 33 -20.40 6.35 -42.36
CA LYS A 33 -21.27 5.36 -42.99
C LYS A 33 -20.68 3.95 -42.95
N GLU A 34 -21.53 2.95 -42.73
CA GLU A 34 -21.27 1.54 -43.05
C GLU A 34 -21.47 1.30 -44.55
N ASP A 35 -20.51 0.64 -45.20
CA ASP A 35 -20.73 -0.01 -46.49
C ASP A 35 -19.88 -1.30 -46.59
N GLY A 36 -20.54 -2.42 -46.90
CA GLY A 36 -20.12 -3.38 -47.92
C GLY A 36 -19.06 -4.44 -47.58
N LEU A 37 -19.52 -5.68 -47.38
CA LEU A 37 -18.77 -6.94 -47.28
C LEU A 37 -17.87 -7.26 -48.50
N ASN A 38 -16.66 -7.80 -48.26
CA ASN A 38 -16.03 -8.82 -49.13
C ASN A 38 -14.95 -9.64 -48.37
N PRO A 39 -15.03 -10.99 -48.28
CA PRO A 39 -14.10 -11.79 -47.50
C PRO A 39 -12.95 -12.31 -48.37
N LYS A 40 -11.72 -11.82 -48.16
CA LYS A 40 -10.52 -12.46 -48.72
C LYS A 40 -9.42 -12.60 -47.67
N SER A 41 -9.07 -13.87 -47.40
CA SER A 41 -7.79 -14.36 -46.88
C SER A 41 -7.26 -13.71 -45.60
N ARG A 42 -7.48 -14.37 -44.45
CA ARG A 42 -6.72 -14.11 -43.21
C ARG A 42 -5.25 -14.48 -43.43
N LYS A 43 -4.43 -13.54 -43.89
CA LYS A 43 -2.99 -13.58 -43.59
C LYS A 43 -2.86 -13.44 -42.08
N ARG A 44 -2.30 -14.47 -41.43
CA ARG A 44 -1.95 -14.46 -40.00
C ARG A 44 -0.88 -13.38 -39.82
N ILE A 45 -1.29 -12.19 -39.39
CA ILE A 45 -0.38 -11.15 -38.92
C ILE A 45 0.18 -11.68 -37.60
N MET A 46 1.44 -12.12 -37.62
CA MET A 46 2.20 -12.38 -36.40
C MET A 46 2.37 -11.02 -35.71
N PRO A 47 1.93 -10.85 -34.45
CA PRO A 47 2.18 -9.61 -33.74
C PRO A 47 3.69 -9.44 -33.59
N ASP A 48 4.18 -8.28 -34.03
CA ASP A 48 5.54 -7.83 -33.80
C ASP A 48 5.81 -7.83 -32.27
N PRO A 49 6.81 -8.57 -31.77
CA PRO A 49 7.11 -8.65 -30.34
C PRO A 49 7.55 -7.32 -29.70
N LEU A 50 7.73 -6.27 -30.50
CA LEU A 50 8.26 -4.97 -30.07
C LEU A 50 7.22 -3.86 -29.97
N THR A 51 5.93 -4.18 -29.98
CA THR A 51 4.94 -3.18 -29.56
C THR A 51 5.01 -3.02 -28.05
N GLU A 52 5.54 -1.87 -27.60
CA GLU A 52 5.42 -1.46 -26.20
C GLU A 52 3.97 -1.66 -25.75
N PRO A 53 3.73 -2.26 -24.57
CA PRO A 53 2.37 -2.45 -24.08
C PRO A 53 1.65 -1.09 -24.10
N PRO A 54 0.38 -1.04 -24.55
CA PRO A 54 -0.33 0.21 -24.73
C PRO A 54 -0.25 1.04 -23.45
N ALA A 55 0.13 2.31 -23.59
CA ALA A 55 0.21 3.24 -22.48
C ALA A 55 -1.11 3.19 -21.71
N ILE A 56 -1.06 2.67 -20.47
CA ILE A 56 -2.22 2.53 -19.60
C ILE A 56 -2.85 3.93 -19.44
N ASP A 57 -4.17 4.03 -19.61
CA ASP A 57 -4.92 5.28 -19.41
C ASP A 57 -4.54 5.91 -18.06
N PRO A 58 -3.95 7.12 -18.04
CA PRO A 58 -3.53 7.78 -16.80
C PRO A 58 -4.67 7.93 -15.79
N ILE A 59 -5.91 8.06 -16.27
CA ILE A 59 -7.11 8.13 -15.42
C ILE A 59 -7.37 6.78 -14.74
N TYR A 60 -7.25 5.69 -15.49
CA TYR A 60 -7.39 4.35 -14.95
C TYR A 60 -6.29 4.04 -13.93
N GLU A 61 -5.04 4.41 -14.24
CA GLU A 61 -3.92 4.23 -13.33
C GLU A 61 -4.07 5.03 -12.03
N ALA A 62 -4.48 6.31 -12.13
CA ALA A 62 -4.80 7.12 -10.97
C ALA A 62 -5.90 6.44 -10.12
N ARG A 63 -6.97 5.92 -10.74
CA ARG A 63 -8.02 5.17 -10.02
C ARG A 63 -7.49 3.95 -9.30
N VAL A 64 -6.63 3.17 -9.98
CA VAL A 64 -6.00 2.00 -9.39
C VAL A 64 -5.15 2.41 -8.19
N TYR A 65 -4.32 3.44 -8.34
CA TYR A 65 -3.45 3.98 -7.28
C TYR A 65 -4.22 4.55 -6.08
N CYS A 66 -5.32 5.27 -6.32
CA CYS A 66 -6.23 5.78 -5.30
C CYS A 66 -6.90 4.67 -4.49
N ASN A 67 -7.03 3.46 -5.06
CA ASN A 67 -7.55 2.27 -4.41
C ASN A 67 -8.86 2.53 -3.65
N VAL A 68 -9.80 3.20 -4.32
CA VAL A 68 -11.05 3.68 -3.73
C VAL A 68 -11.86 2.49 -3.21
N PRO A 69 -12.28 2.47 -1.92
CA PRO A 69 -13.06 1.39 -1.30
C PRO A 69 -14.52 1.39 -1.77
N SER A 70 -14.70 1.26 -3.08
CA SER A 70 -16.00 1.21 -3.75
C SER A 70 -16.64 -0.17 -3.63
N ILE A 71 -15.84 -1.22 -3.43
CA ILE A 71 -16.26 -2.62 -3.35
C ILE A 71 -15.65 -3.24 -2.09
N THR A 72 -16.42 -4.09 -1.42
CA THR A 72 -15.91 -4.92 -0.32
C THR A 72 -15.18 -6.10 -0.95
N GLU A 73 -13.85 -6.10 -0.93
CA GLU A 73 -13.05 -7.19 -1.47
C GLU A 73 -12.80 -8.23 -0.36
N SER A 74 -13.33 -9.44 -0.56
CA SER A 74 -12.93 -10.63 0.20
C SER A 74 -11.87 -11.38 -0.60
N SER A 75 -10.70 -11.56 -0.01
CA SER A 75 -9.53 -12.20 -0.65
C SER A 75 -8.98 -13.31 0.25
N MET A 76 -7.69 -13.66 0.16
CA MET A 76 -7.15 -14.87 0.81
C MET A 76 -7.01 -14.77 2.35
N GLU A 77 -7.21 -13.60 2.94
CA GLU A 77 -7.11 -13.36 4.39
C GLU A 77 -7.96 -14.35 5.18
N GLY A 78 -7.36 -15.00 6.17
CA GLY A 78 -8.06 -15.97 7.03
C GLY A 78 -8.52 -17.26 6.33
N HIS A 79 -8.36 -17.41 5.02
CA HIS A 79 -8.73 -18.62 4.30
C HIS A 79 -7.55 -19.59 4.19
N ALA A 80 -7.61 -20.73 4.86
CA ALA A 80 -6.62 -21.81 4.75
C ALA A 80 -7.33 -23.18 4.79
N PRO A 81 -6.66 -24.28 4.39
CA PRO A 81 -7.19 -25.62 4.62
C PRO A 81 -7.60 -25.85 6.08
N HIS A 82 -8.68 -26.60 6.31
CA HIS A 82 -9.32 -26.76 7.63
C HIS A 82 -8.41 -27.27 8.76
N TYR A 83 -7.28 -27.90 8.41
CA TYR A 83 -6.29 -28.40 9.35
C TYR A 83 -5.26 -27.36 9.77
N PHE A 84 -5.39 -26.10 9.33
CA PHE A 84 -4.63 -24.98 9.86
C PHE A 84 -5.52 -24.09 10.72
N LYS A 85 -4.96 -23.62 11.83
CA LYS A 85 -5.60 -22.67 12.73
C LYS A 85 -4.87 -21.33 12.67
N LEU A 86 -5.58 -20.25 12.38
CA LEU A 86 -5.02 -18.90 12.45
C LEU A 86 -4.81 -18.54 13.92
N VAL A 87 -3.59 -18.13 14.28
CA VAL A 87 -3.25 -17.81 15.67
C VAL A 87 -2.77 -16.37 15.86
N SER A 88 -2.30 -15.69 14.81
CA SER A 88 -1.97 -14.26 14.88
C SER A 88 -2.01 -13.58 13.51
N VAL A 89 -2.32 -12.29 13.51
CA VAL A 89 -2.35 -11.43 12.32
C VAL A 89 -1.68 -10.09 12.62
N HIS A 90 -0.75 -9.70 11.76
CA HIS A 90 -0.16 -8.37 11.75
C HIS A 90 -0.49 -7.69 10.43
N VAL A 91 -1.08 -6.51 10.50
CA VAL A 91 -1.49 -5.72 9.34
C VAL A 91 -0.68 -4.45 9.30
N LEU A 92 0.06 -4.22 8.22
CA LEU A 92 0.65 -2.92 7.90
C LEU A 92 -0.20 -2.31 6.79
N ILE A 93 -0.79 -1.16 7.04
CA ILE A 93 -1.65 -0.49 6.05
C ILE A 93 -1.11 0.91 5.75
N ARG A 94 -0.92 1.20 4.47
CA ARG A 94 -0.62 2.56 4.00
C ARG A 94 -1.87 3.40 4.22
N HIS A 95 -1.77 4.32 5.17
CA HIS A 95 -2.92 5.14 5.52
C HIS A 95 -3.13 6.31 4.56
N GLY A 96 -2.05 6.80 3.95
CA GLY A 96 -2.04 7.78 2.88
C GLY A 96 -0.79 8.65 2.92
N ASP A 97 -0.74 9.67 2.05
CA ASP A 97 0.39 10.57 1.92
C ASP A 97 0.30 11.69 2.94
N ARG A 98 1.43 11.97 3.58
CA ARG A 98 1.65 13.24 4.28
C ARG A 98 2.55 14.06 3.40
N TYR A 99 1.98 14.94 2.61
CA TYR A 99 2.74 16.05 2.06
C TYR A 99 2.41 17.27 2.94
N PRO A 100 3.40 18.00 3.51
CA PRO A 100 3.14 19.07 4.46
C PRO A 100 2.63 20.32 3.75
N LEU A 101 1.53 20.93 4.22
CA LEU A 101 1.13 22.26 3.74
C LEU A 101 2.18 23.30 4.14
N TYR A 102 3.13 23.60 3.27
CA TYR A 102 4.03 24.72 3.50
C TYR A 102 3.22 26.02 3.38
N ALA A 103 3.17 26.80 4.45
CA ALA A 103 2.73 28.18 4.34
C ALA A 103 3.73 28.91 3.45
N ILE A 104 3.25 29.54 2.38
CA ILE A 104 4.11 30.39 1.56
C ILE A 104 4.61 31.52 2.48
N PRO A 105 5.92 31.77 2.60
CA PRO A 105 6.44 32.79 3.49
C PRO A 105 5.74 34.13 3.25
N LYS A 106 5.30 34.79 4.32
CA LYS A 106 4.53 36.06 4.31
C LYS A 106 3.09 35.96 3.77
N THR A 107 2.53 34.77 3.63
CA THR A 107 1.09 34.58 3.35
C THR A 107 0.34 34.13 4.60
N LYS A 108 -0.94 34.52 4.71
CA LYS A 108 -1.82 33.99 5.75
C LYS A 108 -2.16 32.54 5.39
N ARG A 109 -2.04 31.64 6.36
CA ARG A 109 -2.44 30.24 6.18
C ARG A 109 -3.92 30.15 5.79
N PRO A 110 -4.31 29.33 4.80
CA PRO A 110 -5.70 29.15 4.44
C PRO A 110 -6.49 28.55 5.62
N GLU A 111 -7.68 29.09 5.85
CA GLU A 111 -8.65 28.59 6.84
C GLU A 111 -9.35 27.37 6.23
N ILE A 112 -8.79 26.17 6.46
CA ILE A 112 -9.32 24.92 5.92
C ILE A 112 -10.28 24.30 6.94
N ASP A 113 -11.53 24.12 6.53
CA ASP A 113 -12.56 23.50 7.35
C ASP A 113 -12.29 22.01 7.59
N CYS A 114 -12.14 21.63 8.87
CA CYS A 114 -11.90 20.25 9.30
C CYS A 114 -13.17 19.46 9.63
N THR A 115 -14.34 20.07 9.49
CA THR A 115 -15.59 19.45 9.90
C THR A 115 -16.04 18.41 8.87
N LEU A 116 -16.14 17.14 9.29
CA LEU A 116 -16.64 16.06 8.44
C LEU A 116 -18.18 16.09 8.37
N VAL A 117 -18.72 16.74 7.34
CA VAL A 117 -20.16 16.89 7.11
C VAL A 117 -20.61 16.00 5.94
N SER A 118 -21.41 14.96 6.21
CA SER A 118 -21.87 13.99 5.20
C SER A 118 -22.71 14.60 4.07
N SER A 119 -23.41 15.71 4.36
CA SER A 119 -24.26 16.44 3.41
C SER A 119 -23.49 17.37 2.47
N ARG A 120 -22.22 17.69 2.77
CA ARG A 120 -21.38 18.57 1.93
C ARG A 120 -20.94 17.82 0.68
N LYS A 121 -21.16 18.38 -0.50
CA LYS A 121 -20.72 17.78 -1.78
C LYS A 121 -19.36 18.35 -2.23
N PRO A 122 -18.48 17.55 -2.86
CA PRO A 122 -18.62 16.09 -3.07
C PRO A 122 -18.35 15.30 -1.77
N SER A 123 -19.23 14.36 -1.42
CA SER A 123 -19.01 13.44 -0.27
C SER A 123 -18.76 12.01 -0.72
N HIS A 124 -18.20 11.18 0.18
CA HIS A 124 -18.10 9.74 -0.02
C HIS A 124 -19.36 9.01 0.48
N PRO A 125 -19.91 8.03 -0.27
CA PRO A 125 -21.09 7.30 0.17
C PRO A 125 -20.94 6.61 1.54
N ARG A 126 -19.72 6.26 1.95
CA ARG A 126 -19.45 5.66 3.27
C ARG A 126 -19.13 6.69 4.36
N LEU A 127 -19.11 8.00 4.07
CA LEU A 127 -18.73 9.05 5.03
C LEU A 127 -19.67 9.07 6.24
N GLU A 128 -20.99 8.98 6.03
CA GLU A 128 -21.96 8.98 7.12
C GLU A 128 -21.80 7.75 8.03
N ALA A 129 -21.72 6.56 7.44
CA ALA A 129 -21.49 5.33 8.17
C ALA A 129 -20.17 5.37 8.97
N PHE A 130 -19.14 5.98 8.39
CA PHE A 130 -17.85 6.20 9.03
C PHE A 130 -17.96 7.14 10.24
N VAL A 131 -18.51 8.35 10.08
CA VAL A 131 -18.66 9.33 11.18
C VAL A 131 -19.43 8.70 12.33
N ARG A 132 -20.52 8.00 12.02
CA ARG A 132 -21.33 7.27 13.02
C ARG A 132 -20.53 6.19 13.77
N HIS A 133 -19.65 5.46 13.08
CA HIS A 133 -18.80 4.47 13.74
C HIS A 133 -17.72 5.14 14.63
N MET A 134 -17.08 6.18 14.11
CA MET A 134 -16.02 6.90 14.83
C MET A 134 -16.53 7.77 15.98
N SER A 135 -17.83 8.02 16.09
CA SER A 135 -18.43 8.68 17.25
C SER A 135 -18.72 7.73 18.42
N GLN A 136 -18.78 6.41 18.22
CA GLN A 136 -19.29 5.43 19.20
C GLN A 136 -18.31 4.94 20.29
N GLY A 137 -17.12 5.54 20.47
CA GLY A 137 -15.99 4.93 21.20
C GLY A 137 -15.47 3.63 20.56
N SER A 138 -14.32 3.08 20.99
CA SER A 138 -13.96 1.68 20.67
C SER A 138 -13.86 0.89 21.96
N GLU A 139 -14.35 -0.35 21.94
CA GLU A 139 -14.06 -1.35 22.99
C GLU A 139 -12.59 -1.81 22.94
N ALA A 140 -11.87 -1.53 21.84
CA ALA A 140 -10.46 -1.81 21.72
C ALA A 140 -9.66 -0.94 22.69
N GLN A 141 -8.85 -1.59 23.53
CA GLN A 141 -7.88 -0.95 24.42
C GLN A 141 -6.81 -0.27 23.55
N MET A 142 -7.04 1.00 23.20
CA MET A 142 -5.99 1.86 22.67
C MET A 142 -4.97 2.07 23.78
N ASP A 143 -3.68 2.05 23.45
CA ASP A 143 -2.62 2.38 24.41
C ASP A 143 -2.95 3.72 25.11
N GLY A 144 -2.62 3.85 26.40
CA GLY A 144 -3.17 4.89 27.28
C GLY A 144 -2.96 6.32 26.77
N THR A 145 -1.91 6.55 25.99
CA THR A 145 -1.58 7.84 25.37
C THR A 145 -2.47 8.19 24.17
N LEU A 146 -3.01 7.20 23.45
CA LEU A 146 -3.82 7.39 22.24
C LEU A 146 -5.33 7.33 22.51
N GLY A 147 -5.76 6.77 23.64
CA GLY A 147 -7.18 6.67 24.00
C GLY A 147 -7.86 8.01 24.28
N SER A 148 -7.08 9.04 24.66
CA SER A 148 -7.58 10.41 24.92
C SER A 148 -7.67 11.28 23.66
N LEU A 149 -7.07 10.85 22.54
CA LEU A 149 -7.06 11.63 21.32
C LEU A 149 -8.38 11.48 20.56
N PRO A 150 -8.97 12.59 20.05
CA PRO A 150 -10.15 12.52 19.22
C PRO A 150 -9.87 11.70 17.96
N ARG A 151 -10.77 10.75 17.66
CA ARG A 151 -10.56 9.80 16.56
C ARG A 151 -10.72 10.43 15.18
N TYR A 152 -11.42 11.57 15.10
CA TYR A 152 -11.54 12.42 13.94
C TYR A 152 -11.62 13.90 14.39
N PRO A 153 -11.27 14.88 13.52
CA PRO A 153 -11.31 16.29 13.86
C PRO A 153 -12.77 16.72 14.05
N SER A 154 -13.05 17.41 15.14
CA SER A 154 -14.39 17.94 15.47
C SER A 154 -14.43 19.46 15.51
N HIS A 155 -13.36 20.12 15.05
CA HIS A 155 -13.22 21.56 15.05
C HIS A 155 -13.14 22.11 13.62
N SER A 156 -13.44 23.38 13.46
CA SER A 156 -13.68 24.02 12.16
C SER A 156 -12.42 24.45 11.40
N LEU A 157 -11.22 24.26 11.96
CA LEU A 157 -9.96 24.75 11.38
C LEU A 157 -8.86 23.69 11.51
N CYS A 158 -8.53 23.00 10.42
CA CYS A 158 -7.57 21.90 10.53
C CYS A 158 -6.16 22.36 10.93
N GLU A 159 -5.56 21.64 11.87
CA GLU A 159 -4.17 21.83 12.23
C GLU A 159 -3.19 21.23 11.20
N MET A 160 -1.91 21.58 11.29
CA MET A 160 -0.87 21.09 10.36
C MET A 160 -0.73 19.56 10.36
N GLY A 161 -1.13 18.89 11.45
CA GLY A 161 -1.09 17.43 11.58
C GLY A 161 -2.35 16.71 11.08
N GLU A 162 -3.43 17.44 10.77
CA GLU A 162 -4.73 16.86 10.42
C GLU A 162 -5.05 16.93 8.91
N LEU A 163 -4.24 17.68 8.18
CA LEU A 163 -4.35 17.83 6.73
C LEU A 163 -3.36 16.92 6.04
N THR A 164 -3.86 16.12 5.11
CA THR A 164 -3.05 15.62 4.00
C THR A 164 -3.34 16.53 2.80
N GLN A 165 -2.29 17.08 2.21
CA GLN A 165 -2.36 18.20 1.26
C GLN A 165 -3.51 18.16 0.25
N THR A 166 -4.29 19.23 0.22
CA THR A 166 -4.79 19.79 -1.03
C THR A 166 -3.78 20.83 -1.50
N ALA A 167 -3.41 20.80 -2.79
CA ALA A 167 -2.77 21.94 -3.40
C ALA A 167 -3.73 23.13 -3.30
N GLN A 168 -3.46 24.07 -2.40
CA GLN A 168 -4.14 25.36 -2.38
C GLN A 168 -3.39 26.25 -3.40
N GLY A 169 -3.91 26.30 -4.63
CA GLY A 169 -3.53 27.26 -5.65
C GLY A 169 -4.78 27.99 -6.15
N ASP A 170 -4.66 29.30 -6.33
CA ASP A 170 -5.67 30.23 -6.85
C ASP A 170 -6.33 29.74 -8.18
N PRO A 171 -7.55 30.21 -8.52
CA PRO A 171 -8.40 29.71 -9.60
C PRO A 171 -7.96 30.14 -11.02
N GLU A 172 -6.72 30.60 -11.20
CA GLU A 172 -6.12 30.78 -12.53
C GLU A 172 -5.05 29.72 -12.79
N ARG A 173 -5.53 28.52 -13.14
CA ARG A 173 -4.94 27.69 -14.21
C ARG A 173 -3.52 27.18 -13.97
N ALA A 174 -3.34 26.33 -12.96
CA ALA A 174 -2.28 25.32 -12.98
C ALA A 174 -2.90 23.94 -13.23
N ASP A 175 -3.53 23.76 -14.39
CA ASP A 175 -4.07 22.46 -14.79
C ASP A 175 -2.92 21.44 -14.89
N VAL A 176 -2.90 20.45 -14.00
CA VAL A 176 -2.04 19.26 -14.16
C VAL A 176 -2.55 18.49 -15.37
N LYS A 177 -2.05 18.86 -16.55
CA LYS A 177 -2.35 18.17 -17.81
C LYS A 177 -1.80 16.74 -17.78
N LEU A 178 -2.42 15.83 -18.55
CA LEU A 178 -2.03 14.42 -18.70
C LEU A 178 -0.53 14.24 -19.02
N TRP A 179 0.07 15.19 -19.75
CA TRP A 179 1.50 15.12 -20.08
C TRP A 179 2.41 15.30 -18.83
N HIS A 180 2.01 16.11 -17.85
CA HIS A 180 2.77 16.25 -16.60
C HIS A 180 2.77 14.92 -15.83
N LEU A 181 1.62 14.23 -15.79
CA LEU A 181 1.50 12.90 -15.17
C LEU A 181 2.39 11.89 -15.89
N SER A 182 2.45 11.92 -17.22
CA SER A 182 3.35 11.03 -17.97
C SER A 182 4.82 11.30 -17.68
N VAL A 183 5.26 12.55 -17.56
CA VAL A 183 6.66 12.89 -17.26
C VAL A 183 7.03 12.46 -15.85
N ILE A 184 6.19 12.77 -14.85
CA ILE A 184 6.40 12.36 -13.46
C ILE A 184 6.49 10.84 -13.36
N LYS A 185 5.59 10.12 -14.04
CA LYS A 185 5.59 8.66 -14.08
C LYS A 185 6.86 8.11 -14.72
N THR A 186 7.28 8.63 -15.86
CA THR A 186 8.51 8.18 -16.53
C THR A 186 9.71 8.38 -15.62
N HIS A 187 9.85 9.55 -15.01
CA HIS A 187 10.92 9.81 -14.03
C HIS A 187 10.85 8.84 -12.85
N GLN A 188 9.66 8.55 -12.32
CA GLN A 188 9.50 7.59 -11.22
C GLN A 188 9.91 6.16 -11.62
N LEU A 189 9.53 5.71 -12.81
CA LEU A 189 9.89 4.39 -13.31
C LEU A 189 11.40 4.27 -13.59
N GLU A 190 12.01 5.32 -14.13
CA GLU A 190 13.45 5.39 -14.34
C GLU A 190 14.19 5.38 -13.01
N ASP A 191 13.76 6.19 -12.04
CA ASP A 191 14.29 6.19 -10.68
C ASP A 191 14.18 4.81 -10.02
N GLU A 192 13.04 4.13 -10.14
CA GLU A 192 12.84 2.78 -9.62
C GLU A 192 13.78 1.78 -10.29
N ARG A 193 13.90 1.83 -11.62
CA ARG A 193 14.83 0.97 -12.38
C ARG A 193 16.27 1.19 -11.94
N ASP A 194 16.71 2.45 -11.88
CA ASP A 194 18.06 2.83 -11.43
C ASP A 194 18.35 2.34 -10.00
N ARG A 195 17.37 2.47 -9.10
CA ARG A 195 17.47 1.97 -7.72
C ARG A 195 17.59 0.45 -7.66
N GLN A 196 16.88 -0.27 -8.53
CA GLN A 196 16.95 -1.72 -8.64
C GLN A 196 18.30 -2.18 -9.21
N GLU A 197 18.77 -1.54 -10.29
CA GLU A 197 20.05 -1.84 -10.93
C GLU A 197 21.23 -1.65 -9.96
N LYS A 198 21.25 -0.52 -9.24
CA LYS A 198 22.32 -0.19 -8.29
C LYS A 198 22.24 -1.00 -7.00
N LYS A 199 21.12 -1.67 -6.71
CA LYS A 199 20.82 -2.42 -5.46
C LYS A 199 20.95 -1.63 -4.14
N LEU A 200 21.33 -0.35 -4.19
CA LEU A 200 21.46 0.54 -3.03
C LEU A 200 20.15 0.62 -2.25
N TYR A 201 19.02 0.73 -2.94
CA TYR A 201 17.71 0.79 -2.30
C TYR A 201 17.36 -0.52 -1.59
N PHE A 202 17.71 -1.67 -2.16
CA PHE A 202 17.51 -2.97 -1.53
C PHE A 202 18.34 -3.12 -0.25
N TRP A 203 19.60 -2.69 -0.26
CA TRP A 203 20.45 -2.69 0.93
C TRP A 203 19.91 -1.75 2.02
N TYR A 204 19.57 -0.52 1.64
CA TYR A 204 18.89 0.42 2.53
C TYR A 204 17.63 -0.21 3.15
N ALA A 205 16.78 -0.82 2.32
CA ALA A 205 15.53 -1.43 2.74
C ALA A 205 15.73 -2.51 3.79
N LEU A 206 16.71 -3.42 3.60
CA LEU A 206 17.03 -4.47 4.58
C LEU A 206 17.36 -3.89 5.96
N LEU A 207 18.16 -2.83 6.02
CA LEU A 207 18.51 -2.20 7.30
C LEU A 207 17.34 -1.39 7.87
N ALA A 208 16.71 -0.55 7.05
CA ALA A 208 15.65 0.36 7.47
C ALA A 208 14.45 -0.37 8.11
N VAL A 209 14.08 -1.54 7.58
CA VAL A 209 12.88 -2.26 8.03
C VAL A 209 13.16 -3.40 9.00
N HIS A 210 14.44 -3.75 9.21
CA HIS A 210 14.80 -4.82 10.14
C HIS A 210 14.19 -4.64 11.54
N PRO A 211 14.18 -3.45 12.19
CA PRO A 211 13.56 -3.29 13.50
C PRO A 211 12.07 -3.71 13.52
N LEU A 212 11.31 -3.33 12.50
CA LEU A 212 9.90 -3.67 12.35
C LEU A 212 9.68 -5.18 12.13
N LEU A 213 10.46 -5.79 11.23
CA LEU A 213 10.39 -7.23 10.96
C LEU A 213 10.85 -8.05 12.17
N ASN A 214 11.87 -7.60 12.89
CA ASN A 214 12.36 -8.25 14.09
C ASN A 214 11.32 -8.20 15.22
N GLN A 215 10.64 -7.07 15.42
CA GLN A 215 9.52 -7.00 16.36
C GLN A 215 8.38 -7.95 15.97
N THR A 216 8.06 -8.03 14.67
CA THR A 216 7.04 -8.94 14.13
C THR A 216 7.41 -10.41 14.38
N VAL A 217 8.62 -10.82 14.02
CA VAL A 217 9.14 -12.18 14.25
C VAL A 217 9.16 -12.51 15.73
N ASN A 218 9.68 -11.63 16.60
CA ASN A 218 9.77 -11.93 18.03
C ASN A 218 8.39 -12.10 18.67
N ARG A 219 7.37 -11.38 18.19
CA ARG A 219 5.99 -11.57 18.63
C ARG A 219 5.41 -12.90 18.13
N MET A 220 5.58 -13.22 16.85
CA MET A 220 5.13 -14.50 16.29
C MET A 220 5.79 -15.70 16.96
N GLN A 221 7.09 -15.62 17.26
CA GLN A 221 7.80 -16.67 18.01
C GLN A 221 7.26 -16.81 19.43
N ARG A 222 7.00 -15.71 20.14
CA ARG A 222 6.41 -15.76 21.49
C ARG A 222 5.02 -16.43 21.48
N ILE A 223 4.20 -16.16 20.47
CA ILE A 223 2.90 -16.82 20.28
C ILE A 223 3.08 -18.31 20.00
N ALA A 224 4.03 -18.67 19.11
CA ALA A 224 4.36 -20.06 18.81
C ALA A 224 4.88 -20.84 20.04
N ASP A 225 5.58 -20.16 20.95
CA ASP A 225 6.05 -20.70 22.24
C ASP A 225 4.91 -20.80 23.29
N GLY A 226 3.68 -20.40 22.96
CA GLY A 226 2.53 -20.42 23.87
C GLY A 226 2.48 -19.27 24.87
N LYS A 227 3.24 -18.19 24.66
CA LYS A 227 3.21 -17.01 25.53
C LYS A 227 2.01 -16.12 25.18
N LYS A 228 1.51 -15.39 26.17
CA LYS A 228 0.42 -14.42 26.01
C LYS A 228 0.93 -13.17 25.30
N GLU A 229 0.43 -12.90 24.11
CA GLU A 229 0.71 -11.72 23.28
C GLU A 229 -0.59 -11.24 22.61
N GLU A 230 -0.60 -10.02 22.10
CA GLU A 230 -1.70 -9.53 21.26
C GLU A 230 -1.72 -10.27 19.92
N LEU A 231 -2.85 -10.93 19.64
CA LEU A 231 -3.05 -11.78 18.47
C LEU A 231 -3.26 -10.96 17.19
N PHE A 232 -3.77 -9.73 17.31
CA PHE A 232 -3.98 -8.80 16.22
C PHE A 232 -3.15 -7.54 16.44
N VAL A 233 -2.35 -7.15 15.44
CA VAL A 233 -1.54 -5.94 15.47
C VAL A 233 -1.78 -5.14 14.21
N LEU A 234 -2.09 -3.85 14.35
CA LEU A 234 -2.29 -2.92 13.25
C LEU A 234 -1.22 -1.83 13.27
N TYR A 235 -0.44 -1.73 12.19
CA TYR A 235 0.54 -0.69 11.97
C TYR A 235 0.02 0.33 10.96
N SER A 236 -0.11 1.57 11.43
CA SER A 236 -0.32 2.76 10.59
C SER A 236 0.95 3.08 9.83
N ALA A 237 0.99 2.83 8.53
CA ALA A 237 2.20 2.94 7.73
C ALA A 237 2.07 3.93 6.57
N HIS A 238 3.19 4.19 5.91
CA HIS A 238 3.29 5.02 4.71
C HIS A 238 3.84 4.22 3.53
N ASP A 239 3.79 4.80 2.34
CA ASP A 239 4.52 4.35 1.15
C ASP A 239 6.01 4.15 1.45
N VAL A 240 6.64 5.08 2.16
CA VAL A 240 8.04 5.02 2.62
C VAL A 240 8.29 3.92 3.68
N THR A 241 7.23 3.31 4.21
CA THR A 241 7.33 2.12 5.08
C THR A 241 7.08 0.84 4.28
N LEU A 242 6.00 0.77 3.50
CA LEU A 242 5.64 -0.44 2.75
C LEU A 242 6.65 -0.75 1.64
N SER A 243 7.10 0.26 0.89
CA SER A 243 8.03 0.08 -0.23
C SER A 243 9.32 -0.62 0.20
N PRO A 244 10.04 -0.16 1.25
CA PRO A 244 11.23 -0.87 1.70
C PRO A 244 10.90 -2.22 2.35
N VAL A 245 9.74 -2.42 2.99
CA VAL A 245 9.38 -3.75 3.51
C VAL A 245 9.22 -4.75 2.37
N LEU A 246 8.48 -4.39 1.32
CA LEU A 246 8.27 -5.22 0.15
C LEU A 246 9.59 -5.52 -0.57
N SER A 247 10.45 -4.50 -0.73
CA SER A 247 11.79 -4.67 -1.27
C SER A 247 12.65 -5.63 -0.45
N ALA A 248 12.68 -5.48 0.88
CA ALA A 248 13.44 -6.35 1.78
C ALA A 248 12.96 -7.81 1.70
N LEU A 249 11.65 -8.04 1.59
CA LEU A 249 11.07 -9.37 1.40
C LEU A 249 11.34 -9.95 0.01
N GLY A 250 11.88 -9.17 -0.93
CA GLY A 250 12.14 -9.59 -2.32
C GLY A 250 10.92 -9.50 -3.24
N ILE A 251 9.87 -8.78 -2.84
CA ILE A 251 8.64 -8.59 -3.61
C ILE A 251 8.81 -7.31 -4.44
N THR A 252 9.16 -7.46 -5.72
CA THR A 252 9.52 -6.34 -6.61
C THR A 252 8.34 -5.78 -7.41
N GLU A 253 7.19 -6.46 -7.43
CA GLU A 253 6.02 -6.11 -8.23
C GLU A 253 5.20 -4.94 -7.64
N ALA A 254 5.48 -4.54 -6.40
CA ALA A 254 4.80 -3.43 -5.75
C ALA A 254 5.43 -2.07 -6.11
N ARG A 255 5.40 -1.74 -7.40
CA ARG A 255 5.67 -0.39 -7.92
C ARG A 255 4.72 0.57 -7.21
N PHE A 256 5.29 1.43 -6.36
CA PHE A 256 4.62 2.35 -5.43
C PHE A 256 3.34 1.84 -4.72
N PRO A 257 3.38 1.50 -3.41
CA PRO A 257 2.23 1.00 -2.68
C PRO A 257 1.03 1.94 -2.80
N ARG A 258 -0.06 1.43 -3.34
CA ARG A 258 -1.32 2.16 -3.56
C ARG A 258 -1.93 2.66 -2.25
N PHE A 259 -2.83 3.63 -2.31
CA PHE A 259 -3.52 4.09 -1.09
C PHE A 259 -4.25 2.91 -0.44
N ALA A 260 -4.34 2.89 0.89
CA ALA A 260 -4.89 1.74 1.63
C ALA A 260 -4.21 0.40 1.34
N ALA A 261 -3.04 0.38 0.68
CA ALA A 261 -2.34 -0.87 0.42
C ALA A 261 -2.02 -1.55 1.75
N ARG A 262 -2.28 -2.84 1.82
CA ARG A 262 -2.09 -3.62 3.05
C ARG A 262 -1.12 -4.77 2.82
N LEU A 263 -0.17 -4.91 3.73
CA LEU A 263 0.69 -6.07 3.88
C LEU A 263 0.28 -6.79 5.15
N VAL A 264 -0.08 -8.06 5.03
CA VAL A 264 -0.56 -8.88 6.14
C VAL A 264 0.40 -10.01 6.37
N PHE A 265 0.87 -10.17 7.60
CA PHE A 265 1.57 -11.36 8.05
C PHE A 265 0.63 -12.17 8.94
N GLU A 266 0.35 -13.40 8.53
CA GLU A 266 -0.47 -14.33 9.30
C GLU A 266 0.39 -15.46 9.85
N LEU A 267 0.15 -15.79 11.12
CA LEU A 267 0.73 -16.95 11.78
C LEU A 267 -0.32 -18.06 11.87
N TRP A 268 0.02 -19.21 11.31
CA TRP A 268 -0.82 -20.40 11.25
C TRP A 268 -0.20 -21.52 12.07
N GLN A 269 -1.03 -22.31 12.74
CA GLN A 269 -0.64 -23.50 13.49
C GLN A 269 -1.22 -24.75 12.83
N ASP A 270 -0.44 -25.83 12.74
CA ASP A 270 -0.94 -27.12 12.26
C ASP A 270 -1.84 -27.77 13.31
N GLY A 271 -3.06 -28.12 12.90
CA GLY A 271 -4.07 -28.72 13.78
C GLY A 271 -3.75 -30.14 14.24
N LYS A 272 -2.90 -30.88 13.52
CA LYS A 272 -2.42 -32.21 13.91
C LYS A 272 -1.09 -32.13 14.66
N LYS A 273 -0.30 -31.07 14.44
CA LYS A 273 1.01 -30.87 15.05
C LYS A 273 1.11 -29.48 15.66
N PRO A 274 0.63 -29.28 16.91
CA PRO A 274 0.54 -27.97 17.54
C PRO A 274 1.87 -27.21 17.70
N ARG A 275 3.01 -27.91 17.60
CA ARG A 275 4.35 -27.29 17.63
C ARG A 275 4.79 -26.74 16.28
N GLU A 276 4.18 -27.16 15.18
CA GLU A 276 4.53 -26.68 13.83
C GLU A 276 3.73 -25.41 13.50
N HIS A 277 4.47 -24.34 13.20
CA HIS A 277 3.91 -23.04 12.84
C HIS A 277 4.35 -22.61 11.46
N PHE A 278 3.47 -21.86 10.80
CA PHE A 278 3.63 -21.43 9.42
C PHE A 278 3.32 -19.95 9.28
N ILE A 279 3.97 -19.31 8.33
CA ILE A 279 3.72 -17.92 7.98
C ILE A 279 3.08 -17.83 6.61
N ARG A 280 2.15 -16.89 6.48
CA ARG A 280 1.64 -16.42 5.20
C ARG A 280 1.79 -14.91 5.11
N VAL A 281 2.22 -14.44 3.95
CA VAL A 281 2.37 -13.03 3.62
C VAL A 281 1.39 -12.69 2.51
N LEU A 282 0.47 -11.77 2.78
CA LEU A 282 -0.50 -11.30 1.80
C LEU A 282 -0.22 -9.83 1.46
N TYR A 283 -0.24 -9.48 0.18
CA TYR A 283 -0.19 -8.10 -0.28
C TYR A 283 -1.48 -7.78 -1.04
N ASN A 284 -2.27 -6.84 -0.51
CA ASN A 284 -3.59 -6.48 -1.06
C ASN A 284 -4.48 -7.69 -1.32
N GLY A 285 -4.47 -8.67 -0.42
CA GLY A 285 -5.30 -9.87 -0.53
C GLY A 285 -4.72 -11.03 -1.32
N PHE A 286 -3.61 -10.81 -2.04
CA PHE A 286 -2.93 -11.85 -2.80
C PHE A 286 -1.84 -12.52 -1.97
N ASP A 287 -1.79 -13.85 -2.01
CA ASP A 287 -0.72 -14.61 -1.35
C ASP A 287 0.59 -14.44 -2.12
N VAL A 288 1.51 -13.69 -1.50
CA VAL A 288 2.84 -13.40 -2.01
C VAL A 288 3.92 -14.17 -1.25
N THR A 289 3.55 -15.10 -0.37
CA THR A 289 4.47 -15.83 0.49
C THR A 289 5.59 -16.50 -0.29
N PHE A 290 5.25 -17.16 -1.41
CA PHE A 290 6.21 -17.87 -2.24
C PHE A 290 6.94 -16.97 -3.26
N GLN A 291 6.63 -15.68 -3.32
CA GLN A 291 7.45 -14.68 -4.01
C GLN A 291 8.59 -14.18 -3.11
N THR A 292 8.45 -14.32 -1.78
CA THR A 292 9.44 -13.83 -0.83
C THR A 292 10.79 -14.54 -0.98
N SER A 293 11.86 -13.79 -0.75
CA SER A 293 13.25 -14.28 -0.78
C SER A 293 13.48 -15.45 0.19
N PHE A 294 12.76 -15.50 1.31
CA PHE A 294 12.92 -16.53 2.33
C PHE A 294 12.10 -17.81 2.07
N CYS A 295 11.07 -17.76 1.22
CA CYS A 295 10.18 -18.92 1.03
C CYS A 295 9.98 -19.41 -0.40
N ARG A 296 10.47 -18.71 -1.42
CA ARG A 296 10.33 -19.11 -2.83
C ARG A 296 10.71 -20.58 -3.12
N GLU A 297 11.77 -21.09 -2.50
CA GLU A 297 12.27 -22.45 -2.72
C GLU A 297 11.42 -23.54 -2.04
N HIS A 298 10.58 -23.17 -1.07
CA HIS A 298 9.72 -24.13 -0.36
C HIS A 298 8.56 -24.62 -1.25
N ASN A 299 8.02 -23.74 -2.10
CA ASN A 299 6.91 -24.07 -2.98
C ASN A 299 7.23 -25.27 -3.89
N MET A 300 8.47 -25.35 -4.39
CA MET A 300 8.89 -26.37 -5.35
C MET A 300 8.96 -27.79 -4.76
N HIS A 301 8.94 -27.95 -3.43
CA HIS A 301 9.30 -29.23 -2.78
C HIS A 301 8.28 -29.71 -1.74
N SER A 302 7.27 -28.93 -1.41
CA SER A 302 6.40 -29.22 -0.26
C SER A 302 5.06 -29.85 -0.67
N ARG A 303 4.67 -30.90 0.07
CA ARG A 303 3.32 -31.49 0.01
C ARG A 303 2.26 -30.65 0.76
N LYS A 304 2.69 -29.66 1.56
CA LYS A 304 1.82 -28.73 2.29
C LYS A 304 2.04 -27.30 1.77
N PRO A 305 1.00 -26.60 1.30
CA PRO A 305 1.13 -25.27 0.69
C PRO A 305 1.20 -24.15 1.74
N MET A 306 2.13 -24.21 2.69
CA MET A 306 2.35 -23.19 3.71
C MET A 306 3.84 -23.04 4.03
N CYS A 307 4.31 -21.82 4.29
CA CYS A 307 5.72 -21.56 4.57
C CYS A 307 6.06 -21.80 6.06
N PRO A 308 7.06 -22.61 6.42
CA PRO A 308 7.46 -22.78 7.82
C PRO A 308 7.91 -21.45 8.46
N LEU A 309 7.45 -21.18 9.69
CA LEU A 309 7.80 -19.94 10.42
C LEU A 309 9.33 -19.78 10.55
N GLU A 310 10.05 -20.88 10.72
CA GLU A 310 11.50 -20.91 10.92
C GLU A 310 12.25 -20.26 9.75
N LYS A 311 11.71 -20.35 8.52
CA LYS A 311 12.32 -19.70 7.35
C LYS A 311 12.28 -18.18 7.48
N PHE A 312 11.16 -17.63 7.94
CA PHE A 312 11.04 -16.19 8.20
C PHE A 312 11.89 -15.74 9.38
N VAL A 313 11.94 -16.54 10.46
CA VAL A 313 12.82 -16.29 11.61
C VAL A 313 14.28 -16.22 11.16
N HIS A 314 14.74 -17.22 10.40
CA HIS A 314 16.11 -17.28 9.91
C HIS A 314 16.44 -16.09 8.99
N PHE A 315 15.51 -15.74 8.10
CA PHE A 315 15.65 -14.59 7.23
C PHE A 315 15.85 -13.30 8.03
N VAL A 316 14.96 -12.98 8.98
CA VAL A 316 15.04 -11.73 9.74
C VAL A 316 16.24 -11.69 10.67
N LYS A 317 16.55 -12.79 11.36
CA LYS A 317 17.61 -12.79 12.38
C LYS A 317 19.03 -12.93 11.81
N ARG A 318 19.18 -13.45 10.59
CA ARG A 318 20.49 -13.70 9.96
C ARG A 318 20.51 -13.37 8.47
N GLY A 319 19.53 -13.86 7.72
CA GLY A 319 19.51 -13.76 6.25
C GLY A 319 19.62 -12.32 5.73
N MET A 320 18.95 -11.37 6.39
CA MET A 320 18.97 -9.96 6.02
C MET A 320 20.37 -9.32 6.10
N PHE A 321 21.27 -9.87 6.91
CA PHE A 321 22.62 -9.31 7.13
C PHE A 321 23.70 -9.93 6.26
N SER A 322 23.40 -11.05 5.60
CA SER A 322 24.36 -11.80 4.79
C SER A 322 24.96 -10.95 3.67
N VAL A 323 24.17 -10.07 3.05
CA VAL A 323 24.62 -9.16 1.99
C VAL A 323 25.62 -8.10 2.46
N PHE A 324 25.70 -7.85 3.78
CA PHE A 324 26.65 -6.92 4.40
C PHE A 324 27.86 -7.64 5.02
N ASN A 325 28.02 -8.95 4.72
CA ASN A 325 28.95 -9.87 5.39
C ASN A 325 28.83 -9.87 6.92
N SER A 326 27.67 -9.48 7.45
CA SER A 326 27.42 -9.30 8.89
C SER A 326 26.51 -10.40 9.43
N THR A 327 26.59 -10.63 10.75
CA THR A 327 25.75 -11.62 11.45
C THR A 327 24.64 -10.98 12.28
N ASN A 328 24.69 -9.67 12.49
CA ASN A 328 23.72 -8.92 13.28
C ASN A 328 23.52 -7.50 12.73
N TYR A 329 22.42 -6.89 13.18
CA TYR A 329 21.98 -5.55 12.75
C TYR A 329 22.99 -4.44 13.03
N TYR A 330 23.60 -4.43 14.21
CA TYR A 330 24.50 -3.35 14.63
C TYR A 330 25.78 -3.31 13.80
N ASP A 331 26.31 -4.47 13.44
CA ASP A 331 27.50 -4.56 12.59
C ASP A 331 27.15 -4.25 11.13
N ALA A 332 25.98 -4.69 10.65
CA ALA A 332 25.50 -4.35 9.31
C ALA A 332 25.28 -2.84 9.12
N CYS A 333 24.82 -2.11 10.14
CA CYS A 333 24.62 -0.66 10.07
C CYS A 333 25.92 0.15 10.14
N ARG A 334 26.96 -0.40 10.79
CA ARG A 334 28.24 0.31 11.00
C ARG A 334 29.26 0.07 9.89
N ARG A 335 29.08 -0.97 9.09
CA ARG A 335 29.93 -1.22 7.93
C ARG A 335 29.50 -0.33 6.78
N ARG A 336 30.47 0.37 6.18
CA ARG A 336 30.29 0.98 4.86
C ARG A 336 30.50 -0.12 3.82
N PRO A 337 29.49 -0.43 2.98
CA PRO A 337 29.76 -1.18 1.77
C PRO A 337 30.51 -0.24 0.83
N PHE A 338 31.85 -0.37 0.85
CA PHE A 338 32.84 0.36 0.05
C PHE A 338 33.13 1.79 0.48
#